data_AF-A0A1T2L210-F1
#
_entry.id   AF-A0A1T2L210-F1
#
_cell.length_a   1.000
_cell.length_b   1.000
_cell.length_c   1.000
_cell.angle_alpha   90.00
_cell.angle_beta   90.00
_cell.angle_gamma   90.00
#
_symmetry.space_group_name_H-M   'P 1'
#
loop_
_entity.id
_entity.type
_entity.pdbx_description
1 polymer ?
#
loop_
_entity_poly.entity_id
_entity_poly.type
_entity_poly.pdbx_seq_one_letter_code
_entity_poly.pdbx_strand_id
1 'polypeptide(L)'
;MNTTADTVTYRIDADDHLCGFDDHWSSFAADNESPHLSDQLIFNRPIWDFIQDAETRHIHETLLKRVRTNNTPLSFPFRCDAPTLRRYMEMKITPLDNRAVEYRCHIVRTEVREPIETANATADHDDNFLRMCS
;
A
#
# COMPACT_ATOMS: atom_id res chain seq x y z
N MET A 1 3.17 -22.64 -4.42
CA MET A 1 3.02 -22.59 -2.96
C MET A 1 2.90 -21.12 -2.62
N ASN A 2 1.69 -20.64 -2.30
CA ASN A 2 1.49 -19.21 -2.02
C ASN A 2 2.09 -18.90 -0.65
N THR A 3 3.21 -18.21 -0.65
CA THR A 3 3.89 -17.76 0.56
C THR A 3 3.02 -16.68 1.22
N THR A 4 2.43 -17.00 2.36
CA THR A 4 1.67 -16.04 3.20
C THR A 4 2.53 -14.87 3.69
N ALA A 5 3.86 -14.98 3.60
CA ALA A 5 4.81 -13.94 4.03
C ALA A 5 4.84 -12.68 3.14
N ASP A 6 4.30 -12.75 1.92
CA ASP A 6 4.37 -11.63 0.96
C ASP A 6 3.08 -10.79 0.92
N THR A 7 2.13 -11.07 1.81
CA THR A 7 0.84 -10.38 1.91
C THR A 7 0.70 -9.71 3.26
N VAL A 8 0.27 -8.44 3.24
CA VAL A 8 -0.10 -7.70 4.45
C VAL A 8 -1.52 -7.16 4.33
N THR A 9 -2.22 -7.21 5.44
CA THR A 9 -3.61 -6.79 5.54
C THR A 9 -3.77 -5.81 6.69
N TYR A 10 -4.48 -4.71 6.44
CA TYR A 10 -4.90 -3.78 7.46
C TYR A 10 -6.32 -3.29 7.19
N ARG A 11 -6.97 -2.74 8.22
CA ARG A 11 -8.36 -2.26 8.17
C ARG A 11 -8.45 -0.84 8.64
N ILE A 12 -9.34 -0.09 8.00
CA ILE A 12 -9.79 1.22 8.48
C ILE A 12 -11.29 1.20 8.77
N ASP A 13 -11.71 1.97 9.77
CA ASP A 13 -13.12 2.13 10.13
C ASP A 13 -13.84 3.15 9.23
N ALA A 14 -15.04 3.59 9.61
CA ALA A 14 -15.83 4.56 8.85
C ALA A 14 -15.19 5.96 8.78
N ASP A 15 -14.40 6.31 9.80
CA ASP A 15 -13.74 7.60 10.01
C ASP A 15 -12.27 7.58 9.53
N ASP A 16 -11.89 6.54 8.78
CA ASP A 16 -10.56 6.32 8.20
C ASP A 16 -9.45 6.07 9.23
N HIS A 17 -9.81 5.63 10.44
CA HIS A 17 -8.85 5.25 11.46
C HIS A 17 -8.45 3.78 11.32
N LEU A 18 -7.15 3.52 11.45
CA LEU A 18 -6.59 2.17 11.42
C LEU A 18 -7.12 1.36 12.62
N CYS A 19 -7.85 0.29 12.36
CA CYS A 19 -8.59 -0.47 13.39
C CYS A 19 -8.30 -1.97 13.40
N GLY A 20 -7.45 -2.47 12.50
CA GLY A 20 -7.06 -3.87 12.48
C GLY A 20 -5.87 -4.13 11.57
N PHE A 21 -5.08 -5.14 11.93
CA PHE A 21 -3.88 -5.58 11.22
C PHE A 21 -3.83 -7.10 11.25
N ASP A 22 -3.17 -7.72 10.28
CA ASP A 22 -2.80 -9.13 10.38
C ASP A 22 -1.53 -9.34 11.20
N ASP A 23 -1.26 -10.60 11.56
CA ASP A 23 -0.08 -10.98 12.35
C ASP A 23 1.24 -10.69 11.62
N HIS A 24 1.19 -10.45 10.30
CA HIS A 24 2.36 -10.21 9.45
C HIS A 24 2.74 -8.73 9.37
N TRP A 25 1.83 -7.81 9.70
CA TRP A 25 2.04 -6.37 9.61
C TRP A 25 3.32 -5.91 10.30
N SER A 26 3.51 -6.30 11.57
CA SER A 26 4.65 -5.83 12.36
C SER A 26 5.99 -6.38 11.86
N SER A 27 6.00 -7.61 11.32
CA SER A 27 7.19 -8.15 10.63
C SER A 27 7.48 -7.36 9.36
N PHE A 28 6.46 -7.11 8.55
CA PHE A 28 6.59 -6.36 7.30
C PHE A 28 7.10 -4.93 7.55
N ALA A 29 6.59 -4.24 8.57
CA ALA A 29 7.06 -2.91 8.93
C ALA A 29 8.55 -2.91 9.31
N ALA A 30 9.01 -3.93 10.05
CA ALA A 30 10.42 -4.09 10.39
C ALA A 30 11.29 -4.39 9.16
N ASP A 31 10.85 -5.30 8.29
CA ASP A 31 11.55 -5.69 7.07
C ASP A 31 11.66 -4.55 6.04
N ASN A 32 10.76 -3.56 6.12
CA ASN A 32 10.78 -2.35 5.30
C ASN A 32 11.38 -1.13 6.04
N GLU A 33 12.25 -1.38 7.04
CA GLU A 33 12.98 -0.35 7.78
C GLU A 33 12.09 0.74 8.41
N SER A 34 10.83 0.41 8.65
CA SER A 34 9.80 1.32 9.19
C SER A 34 9.21 0.80 10.50
N PRO A 35 10.04 0.47 11.52
CA PRO A 35 9.55 -0.10 12.78
C PRO A 35 8.64 0.85 13.56
N HIS A 36 8.70 2.16 13.27
CA HIS A 36 7.80 3.17 13.83
C HIS A 36 6.34 3.02 13.35
N LEU A 37 6.08 2.16 12.35
CA LEU A 37 4.76 1.80 11.85
C LEU A 37 4.22 0.50 12.46
N SER A 38 4.76 0.04 13.59
CA SER A 38 4.20 -1.11 14.31
C SER A 38 2.73 -0.86 14.65
N ASP A 39 1.89 -1.89 14.55
CA ASP A 39 0.46 -1.87 14.82
C ASP A 39 0.08 -1.11 16.10
N GLN A 40 0.80 -1.31 17.20
CA GLN A 40 0.56 -0.64 18.49
C GLN A 40 0.71 0.88 18.44
N LEU A 41 1.60 1.40 17.59
CA LEU A 41 1.89 2.84 17.49
C LEU A 41 0.94 3.56 16.53
N ILE A 42 0.31 2.82 15.63
CA ILE A 42 -0.53 3.38 14.56
C ILE A 42 -2.01 3.04 14.71
N PHE A 43 -2.37 2.16 15.65
CA PHE A 43 -3.75 1.85 15.98
C PHE A 43 -4.53 3.13 16.34
N ASN A 44 -5.75 3.21 15.83
CA ASN A 44 -6.66 4.35 15.98
C ASN A 44 -6.07 5.70 15.53
N ARG A 45 -5.14 5.68 14.57
CA ARG A 45 -4.69 6.89 13.87
C ARG A 45 -5.30 6.97 12.48
N PRO A 46 -5.59 8.17 11.97
CA PRO A 46 -6.03 8.35 10.58
C PRO A 46 -4.99 7.78 9.62
N ILE A 47 -5.42 7.00 8.63
CA ILE A 47 -4.52 6.48 7.60
C ILE A 47 -3.79 7.60 6.83
N TRP A 48 -4.44 8.76 6.75
CA TRP A 48 -3.94 9.96 6.09
C TRP A 48 -2.67 10.55 6.73
N ASP A 49 -2.38 10.23 7.99
CA ASP A 49 -1.14 10.63 8.65
C ASP A 49 0.10 9.92 8.06
N PHE A 50 -0.11 8.82 7.32
CA PHE A 50 0.94 7.95 6.79
C PHE A 50 1.11 8.05 5.27
N ILE A 51 0.26 8.83 4.60
CA ILE A 51 0.36 9.12 3.16
C ILE A 51 0.74 10.59 3.02
N GLN A 52 2.04 10.84 2.87
CA GLN A 52 2.59 12.20 2.96
C GLN A 52 2.42 13.01 1.67
N ASP A 53 2.41 12.36 0.51
CA ASP A 53 2.29 13.05 -0.76
C ASP A 53 0.82 13.27 -1.16
N ALA A 54 0.52 14.48 -1.61
CA ALA A 54 -0.85 14.92 -1.89
C ALA A 54 -1.51 14.17 -3.06
N GLU A 55 -0.70 13.73 -4.03
CA GLU A 55 -1.18 13.01 -5.21
C GLU A 55 -1.67 11.60 -4.83
N THR A 56 -0.82 10.82 -4.16
CA THR A 56 -1.18 9.48 -3.65
C THR A 56 -2.35 9.57 -2.69
N ARG A 57 -2.35 10.57 -1.79
CA ARG A 57 -3.49 10.79 -0.90
C ARG A 57 -4.80 10.99 -1.67
N HIS A 58 -4.81 11.87 -2.68
CA HIS A 58 -5.99 12.14 -3.48
C HIS A 58 -6.50 10.89 -4.22
N ILE A 59 -5.58 10.08 -4.75
CA ILE A 59 -5.91 8.80 -5.38
C ILE A 59 -6.56 7.87 -4.35
N HIS A 60 -5.95 7.69 -3.18
CA HIS A 60 -6.50 6.85 -2.12
C HIS A 60 -7.89 7.30 -1.65
N GLU A 61 -8.10 8.59 -1.43
CA GLU A 61 -9.40 9.16 -1.09
C GLU A 61 -10.46 8.83 -2.16
N THR A 62 -10.10 8.94 -3.44
CA THR A 62 -10.99 8.64 -4.57
C THR A 62 -11.34 7.15 -4.63
N LEU A 63 -10.34 6.27 -4.48
CA LEU A 63 -10.54 4.81 -4.50
C LEU A 63 -11.40 4.36 -3.31
N LEU A 64 -11.11 4.87 -2.12
CA LEU A 64 -11.85 4.56 -0.89
C LEU A 64 -13.31 5.01 -1.00
N LYS A 65 -13.53 6.24 -1.48
CA LYS A 65 -14.89 6.76 -1.72
C LYS A 65 -15.65 5.87 -2.69
N ARG A 66 -15.02 5.44 -3.78
CA ARG A 66 -15.64 4.54 -4.77
C ARG A 66 -16.01 3.19 -4.17
N VAL A 67 -15.10 2.58 -3.41
CA VAL A 67 -15.35 1.28 -2.74
C VAL A 67 -16.51 1.39 -1.74
N ARG A 68 -16.51 2.42 -0.89
CA ARG A 68 -17.60 2.63 0.09
C ARG A 68 -18.94 2.97 -0.56
N THR A 69 -18.93 3.72 -1.67
CA THR A 69 -20.16 4.13 -2.37
C THR A 69 -20.80 2.98 -3.11
N ASN A 70 -19.99 2.19 -3.83
CA ASN A 70 -20.48 1.11 -4.68
C ASN A 70 -20.64 -0.21 -3.92
N ASN A 71 -20.06 -0.30 -2.72
CA ASN A 71 -19.96 -1.52 -1.93
C ASN A 71 -19.39 -2.71 -2.72
N THR A 72 -18.39 -2.41 -3.57
CA THR A 72 -17.73 -3.38 -4.45
C THR A 72 -16.23 -3.31 -4.25
N PRO A 73 -15.53 -4.45 -4.15
CA PRO A 73 -14.08 -4.46 -4.04
C PRO A 73 -13.40 -3.91 -5.30
N LEU A 74 -12.22 -3.33 -5.13
CA LEU A 74 -11.35 -2.87 -6.19
C LEU A 74 -9.96 -3.48 -6.04
N SER A 75 -9.37 -3.94 -7.14
CA SER A 75 -7.97 -4.34 -7.20
C SER A 75 -7.22 -3.50 -8.22
N PHE A 76 -5.99 -3.10 -7.90
CA PHE A 76 -5.12 -2.42 -8.84
C PHE A 76 -3.65 -2.74 -8.56
N PRO A 77 -2.82 -2.82 -9.63
CA PRO A 77 -1.39 -3.00 -9.48
C PRO A 77 -0.71 -1.67 -9.12
N PHE A 78 0.31 -1.73 -8.29
CA PHE A 78 1.15 -0.59 -7.93
C PHE A 78 2.61 -1.00 -7.78
N ARG A 79 3.50 -0.01 -7.71
CA ARG A 79 4.93 -0.23 -7.51
C ARG A 79 5.45 0.43 -6.25
N CYS A 80 6.30 -0.30 -5.56
CA CYS A 80 7.18 0.20 -4.51
C CYS A 80 8.62 0.03 -5.01
N ASP A 81 9.22 1.15 -5.39
CA ASP A 81 10.58 1.19 -5.92
C ASP A 81 11.54 1.65 -4.81
N ALA A 82 12.58 0.87 -4.56
CA ALA A 82 13.78 1.28 -3.84
C ALA A 82 14.93 1.47 -4.85
N PRO A 83 16.02 2.17 -4.49
CA PRO A 83 17.13 2.44 -5.41
C PRO A 83 17.70 1.20 -6.12
N THR A 84 17.72 0.06 -5.43
CA THR A 84 18.28 -1.21 -5.91
C THR A 84 17.23 -2.30 -6.16
N LEU A 85 15.95 -2.00 -5.93
CA LEU A 85 14.90 -3.01 -5.93
C LEU A 85 13.59 -2.45 -6.47
N ARG A 86 12.94 -3.17 -7.38
CA ARG A 86 11.61 -2.86 -7.87
C ARG A 86 10.63 -3.93 -7.40
N ARG A 87 9.62 -3.54 -6.63
CA ARG A 87 8.53 -4.43 -6.21
C ARG A 87 7.26 -4.10 -6.99
N TYR A 88 6.77 -5.08 -7.73
CA TYR A 88 5.45 -5.09 -8.33
C TYR A 88 4.48 -5.69 -7.33
N MET A 89 3.46 -4.93 -6.98
CA MET A 89 2.50 -5.28 -5.93
C MET A 89 1.07 -5.13 -6.46
N GLU A 90 0.14 -5.86 -5.86
CA GLU A 90 -1.28 -5.65 -6.08
C GLU A 90 -1.94 -5.26 -4.75
N MET A 91 -2.74 -4.19 -4.80
CA MET A 91 -3.59 -3.77 -3.70
C MET A 91 -5.03 -4.15 -4.01
N LYS A 92 -5.70 -4.79 -3.05
CA LYS A 92 -7.13 -5.02 -3.05
C LYS A 92 -7.77 -4.27 -1.89
N ILE A 93 -8.78 -3.45 -2.20
CA ILE A 93 -9.58 -2.71 -1.24
C ILE A 93 -10.97 -3.34 -1.21
N THR A 94 -11.35 -3.92 -0.06
CA THR A 94 -12.61 -4.67 0.10
C THR A 94 -13.51 -3.97 1.12
N PRO A 95 -14.75 -3.60 0.77
CA PRO A 95 -15.67 -3.02 1.74
C PRO A 95 -16.10 -4.09 2.75
N LEU A 96 -16.26 -3.67 4.00
CA LEU A 96 -16.76 -4.46 5.12
C LEU A 96 -18.03 -3.80 5.69
N ASP A 97 -18.62 -4.43 6.70
CA ASP A 97 -19.73 -3.87 7.45
C ASP A 97 -19.36 -2.53 8.11
N ASN A 98 -20.38 -1.71 8.42
CA ASN A 98 -20.22 -0.41 9.09
C ASN A 98 -19.29 0.57 8.35
N ARG A 99 -19.20 0.48 7.01
CA ARG A 99 -18.32 1.30 6.16
C ARG A 99 -16.82 1.12 6.44
N ALA A 100 -16.45 0.10 7.21
CA ALA A 100 -15.06 -0.31 7.35
C ALA A 100 -14.56 -0.88 6.02
N VAL A 101 -13.24 -0.90 5.86
CA VAL A 101 -12.59 -1.35 4.63
C VAL A 101 -11.32 -2.13 4.97
N GLU A 102 -11.13 -3.27 4.31
CA GLU A 102 -9.90 -4.04 4.36
C GLU A 102 -9.02 -3.73 3.16
N TYR A 103 -7.79 -3.35 3.43
CA TYR A 103 -6.72 -3.24 2.45
C TYR A 103 -5.87 -4.50 2.54
N ARG A 104 -5.65 -5.14 1.40
CA ARG A 104 -4.73 -6.26 1.25
C ARG A 104 -3.72 -5.93 0.19
N CYS A 105 -2.45 -5.89 0.57
CA CYS A 105 -1.34 -5.67 -0.34
C CYS A 105 -0.54 -6.95 -0.42
N HIS A 106 -0.15 -7.36 -1.63
CA HIS A 106 0.80 -8.47 -1.76
C HIS A 106 1.82 -8.22 -2.86
N ILE A 107 3.01 -8.78 -2.68
CA ILE A 107 4.07 -8.74 -3.68
C ILE A 107 3.73 -9.76 -4.76
N VAL A 108 3.65 -9.29 -6.00
CA VAL A 108 3.46 -10.11 -7.20
C VAL A 108 4.80 -10.53 -7.76
N ARG A 109 5.77 -9.61 -7.80
CA ARG A 109 7.12 -9.86 -8.34
C ARG A 109 8.13 -8.85 -7.79
N THR A 110 9.35 -9.31 -7.54
CA THR A 110 10.47 -8.46 -7.15
C THR A 110 11.59 -8.58 -8.18
N GLU A 111 12.15 -7.45 -8.59
CA GLU A 111 13.27 -7.37 -9.53
C GLU A 111 14.43 -6.58 -8.92
N VAL A 112 15.63 -7.16 -8.93
CA VAL A 112 16.85 -6.43 -8.58
C VAL A 112 17.19 -5.47 -9.72
N ARG A 113 17.44 -4.21 -9.38
CA ARG A 113 17.89 -3.20 -10.32
C ARG A 113 19.33 -2.85 -10.01
N GLU A 114 20.22 -2.91 -11.01
CA GLU A 114 21.55 -2.34 -10.85
C GLU A 114 21.43 -0.83 -10.55
N PRO A 115 22.13 -0.29 -9.54
CA PRO A 115 22.10 1.13 -9.24
C PRO A 115 22.53 1.90 -10.50
N ILE A 116 21.62 2.65 -11.10
CA ILE A 116 21.99 3.53 -12.21
C ILE A 116 22.66 4.74 -11.57
N GLU A 117 23.97 4.88 -11.75
CA GLU A 117 24.67 6.15 -11.49
C GLU A 117 23.90 7.23 -12.24
N THR A 118 23.33 8.19 -11.49
CA THR A 118 22.42 9.19 -12.03
C THR A 118 23.11 10.03 -13.10
N ALA A 119 22.79 9.76 -14.36
CA ALA A 119 22.92 10.71 -15.46
C ALA A 119 21.54 10.85 -16.11
N ASN A 120 21.01 12.07 -16.04
CA ASN A 120 19.76 12.52 -16.65
C ASN A 120 19.37 11.77 -17.93
N ALA A 121 18.26 11.03 -17.91
CA ALA A 121 17.46 10.75 -19.10
C ALA A 121 16.05 10.30 -18.70
N THR A 122 15.08 11.15 -19.05
CA THR A 122 13.65 10.89 -19.21
C THR A 122 13.29 9.41 -19.31
N ALA A 123 12.71 8.83 -18.25
CA ALA A 123 12.28 7.44 -18.25
C ALA A 123 10.84 7.32 -18.75
N ASP A 124 10.69 6.53 -19.81
CA ASP A 124 9.47 6.02 -20.42
C ASP A 124 8.41 5.65 -19.35
N HIS A 125 7.23 6.26 -19.43
CA HIS A 125 6.13 6.02 -18.49
C HIS A 125 5.38 4.76 -18.91
N ASP A 126 5.60 3.67 -18.17
CA ASP A 126 4.79 2.47 -18.26
C ASP A 126 3.42 2.78 -17.60
N ASP A 127 2.46 3.23 -18.41
CA ASP A 127 1.19 3.88 -18.03
C ASP A 127 0.19 2.99 -17.23
N ASN A 128 0.58 1.77 -16.88
CA ASN A 128 -0.33 0.78 -16.32
C ASN A 128 -0.14 0.50 -14.82
N PHE A 129 0.74 1.25 -14.13
CA PHE A 129 1.05 1.05 -12.70
C PHE A 129 1.00 2.35 -11.91
N LEU A 130 0.31 2.32 -10.77
CA LEU A 130 0.34 3.43 -9.81
C LEU A 130 1.68 3.46 -9.06
N ARG A 131 2.35 4.61 -9.03
CA ARG A 131 3.52 4.81 -8.16
C ARG A 131 3.05 5.25 -6.78
N MET A 132 3.47 4.51 -5.76
CA MET A 132 3.01 4.69 -4.38
C MET A 132 4.09 5.17 -3.40
N CYS A 133 5.36 5.14 -3.82
CA CYS A 133 6.47 5.63 -3.01
C CYS A 133 7.37 6.48 -3.92
N SER A 134 7.65 7.72 -3.49
CA SER A 134 8.67 8.59 -4.08
C SER A 134 9.89 8.67 -3.18
#